data_AF-A0A7S0DXF7-F1
#
_entry.id   AF-A0A7S0DXF7-F1
#
_cell.length_a   1.000
_cell.length_b   1.000
_cell.length_c   1.000
_cell.angle_alpha   90.00
_cell.angle_beta   90.00
_cell.angle_gamma   90.00
#
_symmetry.space_group_name_H-M   'P 1'
#
loop_
_entity.id
_entity.type
_entity.pdbx_description
1 polymer ?
#
loop_
_entity_poly.entity_id
_entity_poly.type
_entity_poly.pdbx_seq_one_letter_code
_entity_poly.pdbx_strand_id
1 'polypeptide(L)'
;PLFAPLSASSGSRRSRSSLAPLVGPPLVRLVCRGRRRHTAREMTTAIITAAILGLRATPPSSFTPSPQPAAASYQSPFAQDALSLLFPSPVLRVNLEEVLGSGTLDALEEAILNSWDEHCAEQATLPQTDTARATTEGERMRAASDQELNEEFFYYQRSKYGVDGQQSDPKGWLASEAAQDLIDVVTAVTAGYIERIAHHAGIDVGRPDDLEDDEDWELPLDPDKLHVWASVHQGGSTHPRHVHMGAAVSGVFYLRVPPGAGRLCFFDPRGSIPPFEREVRHVPQRGEVLLFPPWLS
;
A
#
# COMPACT_ATOMS: atom_id res chain seq x y z
N PRO A 1 70.20 -23.42 -0.67
CA PRO A 1 70.55 -24.85 -0.69
C PRO A 1 69.45 -25.65 -1.43
N LEU A 2 69.62 -25.91 -2.74
CA LEU A 2 70.09 -27.21 -3.30
C LEU A 2 68.99 -28.29 -3.13
N PHE A 3 68.38 -28.95 -4.13
CA PHE A 3 68.74 -29.34 -5.50
C PHE A 3 67.45 -29.76 -6.27
N ALA A 4 67.41 -29.54 -7.60
CA ALA A 4 66.63 -30.33 -8.59
C ALA A 4 67.43 -31.64 -8.92
N PRO A 5 67.12 -32.60 -9.87
CA PRO A 5 66.45 -32.41 -11.18
C PRO A 5 65.79 -33.65 -11.92
N LEU A 6 65.29 -33.43 -13.17
CA LEU A 6 65.18 -34.30 -14.40
C LEU A 6 64.34 -35.62 -14.36
N SER A 7 63.65 -36.14 -15.38
CA SER A 7 63.84 -36.32 -16.85
C SER A 7 62.52 -36.85 -17.47
N ALA A 8 61.92 -36.29 -18.53
CA ALA A 8 62.03 -36.58 -19.98
C ALA A 8 61.77 -38.04 -20.47
N SER A 9 60.73 -38.22 -21.31
CA SER A 9 60.63 -39.08 -22.52
C SER A 9 59.30 -38.77 -23.22
N SER A 10 59.01 -38.95 -24.51
CA SER A 10 59.67 -38.85 -25.83
C SER A 10 58.76 -39.64 -26.79
N GLY A 11 58.44 -39.08 -27.96
CA GLY A 11 57.80 -39.80 -29.07
C GLY A 11 56.37 -39.33 -29.39
N SER A 12 55.92 -39.17 -30.63
CA SER A 12 56.55 -39.31 -31.93
C SER A 12 55.67 -38.61 -32.97
N ARG A 13 56.31 -38.08 -34.01
CA ARG A 13 55.73 -37.39 -35.17
C ARG A 13 54.70 -38.25 -35.93
N ARG A 14 53.69 -37.60 -36.52
CA ARG A 14 53.32 -37.77 -37.93
C ARG A 14 52.73 -36.48 -38.49
N SER A 15 53.27 -36.06 -39.63
CA SER A 15 52.83 -34.93 -40.44
C SER A 15 51.84 -35.38 -41.52
N ARG A 16 51.03 -34.43 -41.98
CA ARG A 16 50.55 -34.17 -43.35
C ARG A 16 49.45 -33.11 -43.25
N SER A 17 49.75 -31.84 -43.49
CA SER A 17 49.60 -31.15 -44.80
C SER A 17 48.15 -31.13 -45.30
N SER A 18 47.52 -29.94 -45.30
CA SER A 18 47.10 -29.23 -46.53
C SER A 18 45.93 -28.28 -46.29
N LEU A 19 46.06 -27.05 -46.84
CA LEU A 19 45.03 -26.10 -47.27
C LEU A 19 44.33 -25.18 -46.23
N ALA A 20 44.66 -23.89 -46.35
CA ALA A 20 43.81 -22.74 -46.03
C ALA A 20 42.73 -22.57 -47.15
N PRO A 21 41.60 -21.85 -46.96
CA PRO A 21 41.59 -20.44 -46.57
C PRO A 21 40.45 -19.95 -45.61
N LEU A 22 40.75 -18.85 -44.93
CA LEU A 22 39.88 -17.71 -44.55
C LEU A 22 38.35 -17.90 -44.50
N VAL A 23 37.77 -17.90 -43.29
CA VAL A 23 36.46 -17.26 -42.95
C VAL A 23 36.51 -16.82 -41.48
N GLY A 24 35.99 -15.62 -41.19
CA GLY A 24 36.14 -14.86 -39.94
C GLY A 24 35.48 -15.44 -38.66
N PRO A 25 35.51 -14.67 -37.55
CA PRO A 25 35.15 -15.17 -36.22
C PRO A 25 33.65 -15.48 -36.12
N PRO A 26 33.23 -16.49 -35.33
CA PRO A 26 31.83 -16.70 -35.05
C PRO A 26 31.31 -15.57 -34.16
N LEU A 27 30.44 -14.74 -34.74
CA LEU A 27 29.48 -13.95 -33.98
C LEU A 27 28.64 -14.94 -33.16
N VAL A 28 28.91 -15.03 -31.86
CA VAL A 28 28.00 -15.65 -30.90
C VAL A 28 26.77 -14.74 -30.84
N ARG A 29 25.77 -15.07 -31.66
CA ARG A 29 24.45 -14.46 -31.63
C ARG A 29 23.75 -14.99 -30.39
N LEU A 30 23.91 -14.29 -29.27
CA LEU A 30 23.08 -14.50 -28.08
C LEU A 30 21.65 -14.17 -28.48
N VAL A 31 20.86 -15.20 -28.79
CA VAL A 31 19.41 -15.06 -28.94
C VAL A 31 18.87 -14.86 -27.52
N CYS A 32 18.77 -13.60 -27.11
CA CYS A 32 17.91 -13.22 -26.00
C CYS A 32 16.48 -13.59 -26.41
N ARG A 33 16.02 -14.78 -26.02
CA ARG A 33 14.61 -15.12 -26.00
C ARG A 33 13.90 -14.04 -25.19
N GLY A 34 13.00 -13.31 -25.85
CA GLY A 34 12.25 -12.22 -25.24
C GLY A 34 11.59 -12.69 -23.95
N ARG A 35 12.01 -12.10 -22.82
CA ARG A 35 11.13 -12.05 -21.65
C ARG A 35 9.91 -11.25 -22.10
N ARG A 36 8.73 -11.88 -22.04
CA ARG A 36 7.47 -11.15 -22.13
C ARG A 36 7.56 -10.05 -21.09
N ARG A 37 7.49 -8.78 -21.53
CA ARG A 37 7.18 -7.69 -20.62
C ARG A 37 5.76 -7.97 -20.17
N HIS A 38 5.59 -8.51 -18.97
CA HIS A 38 4.32 -8.39 -18.29
C HIS A 38 4.05 -6.89 -18.21
N THR A 39 2.95 -6.43 -18.78
CA THR A 39 2.55 -5.04 -18.65
C THR A 39 2.28 -4.78 -17.17
N ALA A 40 2.52 -3.55 -16.66
CA ALA A 40 2.20 -3.20 -15.26
C ALA A 40 0.78 -3.66 -14.87
N ARG A 41 -0.13 -3.61 -15.86
CA ARG A 41 -1.50 -4.12 -15.81
C ARG A 41 -1.67 -5.58 -15.39
N GLU A 42 -0.65 -6.44 -15.43
CA GLU A 42 -0.75 -7.86 -15.05
C GLU A 42 -0.32 -8.14 -13.60
N MET A 43 0.40 -7.23 -12.93
CA MET A 43 0.99 -7.49 -11.60
C MET A 43 0.69 -6.43 -10.53
N THR A 44 -0.06 -5.36 -10.84
CA THR A 44 -0.31 -4.26 -9.91
C THR A 44 -1.38 -4.58 -8.86
N THR A 45 -1.02 -4.45 -7.58
CA THR A 45 -1.98 -4.19 -6.48
C THR A 45 -2.08 -2.70 -6.26
N ALA A 46 -3.25 -2.11 -6.47
CA ALA A 46 -3.55 -0.73 -6.10
C ALA A 46 -4.11 -0.71 -4.67
N ILE A 47 -3.42 -0.03 -3.76
CA ILE A 47 -3.80 0.14 -2.35
C ILE A 47 -4.03 1.62 -2.11
N ILE A 48 -5.22 2.00 -1.64
CA ILE A 48 -5.48 3.36 -1.17
C ILE A 48 -5.29 3.36 0.35
N THR A 49 -4.31 4.11 0.83
CA THR A 49 -4.13 4.28 2.28
C THR A 49 -4.71 5.63 2.68
N ALA A 50 -5.52 5.64 3.72
CA ALA A 50 -6.13 6.84 4.28
C ALA A 50 -5.68 7.01 5.74
N ALA A 51 -5.23 8.21 6.11
CA ALA A 51 -5.00 8.58 7.50
C ALA A 51 -5.77 9.86 7.82
N ILE A 52 -6.60 9.85 8.87
CA ILE A 52 -7.31 11.06 9.31
C ILE A 52 -6.46 11.76 10.36
N LEU A 53 -6.00 12.99 10.10
CA LEU A 53 -5.31 13.82 11.08
C LEU A 53 -6.31 14.77 11.78
N GLY A 54 -6.30 14.79 13.12
CA GLY A 54 -6.78 15.97 13.86
C GLY A 54 -8.14 15.89 14.57
N LEU A 55 -8.34 14.92 15.45
CA LEU A 55 -9.26 15.08 16.59
C LEU A 55 -8.47 15.54 17.82
N ARG A 56 -8.66 16.79 18.25
CA ARG A 56 -8.19 17.24 19.57
C ARG A 56 -9.16 16.73 20.63
N ALA A 57 -8.96 15.49 21.09
CA ALA A 57 -9.60 15.02 22.30
C ALA A 57 -8.90 15.68 23.51
N THR A 58 -9.58 16.56 24.23
CA THR A 58 -9.15 16.95 25.59
C THR A 58 -9.50 15.81 26.55
N PRO A 59 -8.53 15.12 27.16
CA PRO A 59 -8.86 14.07 28.13
C PRO A 59 -9.44 14.71 29.40
N PRO A 60 -10.53 14.17 29.98
CA PRO A 60 -10.97 14.59 31.30
C PRO A 60 -9.92 14.18 32.35
N SER A 61 -9.63 15.10 33.28
CA SER A 61 -8.59 14.98 34.30
C SER A 61 -8.87 13.99 35.43
N SER A 62 -9.93 13.17 35.31
CA SER A 62 -10.24 12.14 36.32
C SER A 62 -11.08 11.03 35.70
N PHE A 63 -10.43 9.99 35.17
CA PHE A 63 -11.11 8.76 34.77
C PHE A 63 -11.14 7.80 35.95
N THR A 64 -12.35 7.50 36.45
CA THR A 64 -12.62 6.31 37.27
C THR A 64 -13.65 5.48 36.52
N PRO A 65 -13.36 4.20 36.19
CA PRO A 65 -14.27 3.39 35.40
C PRO A 65 -15.53 3.06 36.21
N SER A 66 -16.68 3.49 35.70
CA SER A 66 -17.99 3.09 36.20
C SER A 66 -18.36 1.70 35.64
N PRO A 67 -19.03 0.81 36.40
CA PRO A 67 -19.45 -0.48 35.89
C PRO A 67 -20.48 -0.32 34.75
N GLN A 68 -20.18 -0.93 33.60
CA GLN A 68 -21.04 -0.92 32.41
C GLN A 68 -22.41 -1.55 32.68
N PRO A 69 -23.52 -0.92 32.24
CA PRO A 69 -24.80 -1.61 32.10
C PRO A 69 -24.77 -2.53 30.87
N ALA A 70 -25.57 -3.61 30.93
CA ALA A 70 -25.71 -4.56 29.83
C ALA A 70 -26.21 -3.86 28.56
N ALA A 71 -25.45 -4.01 27.47
CA ALA A 71 -25.71 -3.36 26.19
C ALA A 71 -27.09 -3.75 25.62
N ALA A 72 -27.94 -2.75 25.40
CA ALA A 72 -29.12 -2.87 24.56
C ALA A 72 -28.69 -2.87 23.08
N SER A 73 -29.28 -3.76 22.29
CA SER A 73 -28.95 -3.96 20.88
C SER A 73 -29.49 -2.84 20.00
N TYR A 74 -28.60 -1.94 19.55
CA TYR A 74 -28.86 -1.02 18.44
C TYR A 74 -28.74 -1.77 17.11
N GLN A 75 -29.74 -1.64 16.22
CA GLN A 75 -29.74 -2.24 14.89
C GLN A 75 -29.31 -1.19 13.86
N SER A 76 -28.12 -1.35 13.30
CA SER A 76 -27.61 -0.51 12.21
C SER A 76 -28.32 -0.85 10.89
N PRO A 77 -28.60 0.15 10.02
CA PRO A 77 -29.25 -0.08 8.72
C PRO A 77 -28.35 -0.78 7.68
N PHE A 78 -27.07 -0.99 7.96
CA PHE A 78 -26.15 -1.73 7.10
C PHE A 78 -26.25 -3.24 7.35
N ALA A 79 -26.20 -4.05 6.28
CA ALA A 79 -26.32 -5.50 6.36
C ALA A 79 -25.39 -6.08 7.44
N GLN A 80 -25.94 -6.87 8.37
CA GLN A 80 -25.24 -7.41 9.55
C GLN A 80 -23.98 -8.22 9.19
N ASP A 81 -23.86 -8.67 7.94
CA ASP A 81 -22.74 -9.45 7.43
C ASP A 81 -21.54 -8.60 6.96
N ALA A 82 -21.68 -7.27 6.84
CA ALA A 82 -20.64 -6.39 6.30
C ALA A 82 -19.68 -5.82 7.36
N LEU A 83 -20.00 -5.94 8.66
CA LEU A 83 -19.25 -5.29 9.75
C LEU A 83 -18.83 -6.31 10.81
N SER A 84 -17.74 -7.03 10.56
CA SER A 84 -17.15 -7.96 11.53
C SER A 84 -15.94 -7.33 12.22
N LEU A 85 -16.07 -6.99 13.50
CA LEU A 85 -14.91 -6.66 14.34
C LEU A 85 -14.10 -7.95 14.57
N LEU A 86 -12.86 -7.97 14.08
CA LEU A 86 -11.97 -9.11 14.29
C LEU A 86 -11.45 -9.05 15.75
N PHE A 87 -12.05 -9.83 16.66
CA PHE A 87 -11.73 -9.84 18.10
C PHE A 87 -12.14 -8.52 18.81
N PRO A 88 -11.99 -8.35 20.15
CA PRO A 88 -12.06 -7.01 20.77
C PRO A 88 -10.98 -6.03 20.25
N SER A 89 -10.27 -6.38 19.17
CA SER A 89 -9.39 -5.49 18.46
C SER A 89 -10.25 -4.50 17.68
N PRO A 90 -9.96 -3.20 17.74
CA PRO A 90 -10.67 -2.16 17.01
C PRO A 90 -10.39 -2.19 15.50
N VAL A 91 -10.28 -3.35 14.84
CA VAL A 91 -10.12 -3.43 13.39
C VAL A 91 -11.50 -3.62 12.76
N LEU A 92 -11.95 -2.62 12.01
CA LEU A 92 -13.15 -2.69 11.19
C LEU A 92 -12.79 -3.20 9.80
N ARG A 93 -13.61 -4.10 9.27
CA ARG A 93 -13.52 -4.63 7.92
C ARG A 93 -14.87 -4.43 7.24
N VAL A 94 -14.88 -3.80 6.07
CA VAL A 94 -16.08 -3.60 5.25
C VAL A 94 -15.73 -3.87 3.79
N ASN A 95 -16.63 -4.51 3.04
CA ASN A 95 -16.50 -4.56 1.58
C ASN A 95 -17.42 -3.50 0.96
N LEU A 96 -16.83 -2.56 0.22
CA LEU A 96 -17.53 -1.43 -0.39
C LEU A 96 -17.98 -1.72 -1.82
N GLU A 97 -17.68 -2.89 -2.39
CA GLU A 97 -18.07 -3.23 -3.77
C GLU A 97 -19.59 -3.22 -3.97
N GLU A 98 -20.37 -3.56 -2.95
CA GLU A 98 -21.85 -3.50 -2.98
C GLU A 98 -22.41 -2.11 -2.69
N VAL A 99 -21.61 -1.22 -2.10
CA VAL A 99 -22.01 0.14 -1.72
C VAL A 99 -21.71 1.13 -2.84
N LEU A 100 -20.57 0.93 -3.52
CA LEU A 100 -20.13 1.79 -4.61
C LEU A 100 -20.93 1.50 -5.88
N GLY A 101 -21.06 2.53 -6.73
CA GLY A 101 -21.69 2.39 -8.03
C GLY A 101 -21.04 1.31 -8.89
N SER A 102 -21.85 0.64 -9.71
CA SER A 102 -21.34 -0.34 -10.67
C SER A 102 -20.31 0.33 -11.60
N GLY A 103 -19.09 -0.20 -11.62
CA GLY A 103 -17.99 0.32 -12.44
C GLY A 103 -17.12 1.38 -11.75
N THR A 104 -17.51 1.88 -10.57
CA THR A 104 -16.70 2.85 -9.80
C THR A 104 -15.30 2.29 -9.52
N LEU A 105 -15.18 1.01 -9.13
CA LEU A 105 -13.87 0.39 -8.89
C LEU A 105 -13.01 0.28 -10.16
N ASP A 106 -13.60 -0.07 -11.30
CA ASP A 106 -12.83 -0.17 -12.55
C ASP A 106 -12.36 1.21 -13.03
N ALA A 107 -13.22 2.22 -12.93
CA ALA A 107 -12.89 3.60 -13.27
C ALA A 107 -11.79 4.16 -12.34
N LEU A 108 -11.86 3.85 -11.05
CA LEU A 108 -10.83 4.23 -10.08
C LEU A 108 -9.49 3.53 -10.38
N GLU A 109 -9.52 2.25 -10.74
CA GLU A 109 -8.32 1.50 -11.12
C GLU A 109 -7.67 2.12 -12.34
N GLU A 110 -8.46 2.45 -13.36
CA GLU A 110 -7.98 3.13 -14.57
C GLU A 110 -7.37 4.50 -14.24
N ALA A 111 -8.02 5.32 -13.42
CA ALA A 111 -7.51 6.63 -13.04
C ALA A 111 -6.15 6.54 -12.31
N ILE A 112 -6.00 5.60 -11.37
CA ILE A 112 -4.75 5.38 -10.64
C ILE A 112 -3.66 4.87 -11.59
N LEU A 113 -3.97 3.91 -12.47
CA LEU A 113 -2.99 3.37 -13.41
C LEU A 113 -2.52 4.41 -14.44
N ASN A 114 -3.40 5.30 -14.89
CA ASN A 114 -3.02 6.40 -15.76
C ASN A 114 -2.06 7.37 -15.04
N SER A 115 -2.35 7.73 -13.78
CA SER A 115 -1.46 8.54 -12.94
C SER A 115 -0.09 7.86 -12.71
N TRP A 116 -0.08 6.54 -12.51
CA TRP A 116 1.15 5.75 -12.41
C TRP A 116 1.97 5.75 -13.70
N ASP A 117 1.31 5.57 -14.85
CA ASP A 117 1.97 5.58 -16.16
C ASP A 117 2.55 6.96 -16.50
N GLU A 118 1.85 8.05 -16.14
CA GLU A 118 2.37 9.42 -16.20
C GLU A 118 3.63 9.60 -15.34
N HIS A 119 3.60 9.13 -14.09
CA HIS A 119 4.77 9.13 -13.21
C HIS A 119 5.95 8.38 -13.83
N CYS A 120 5.73 7.16 -14.33
CA CYS A 120 6.76 6.36 -14.98
C CYS A 120 7.33 7.05 -16.23
N ALA A 121 6.48 7.70 -17.02
CA ALA A 121 6.89 8.46 -18.20
C ALA A 121 7.75 9.68 -17.82
N GLU A 122 7.36 10.43 -16.78
CA GLU A 122 8.16 11.55 -16.27
C GLU A 122 9.54 11.07 -15.77
N GLN A 123 9.59 10.00 -14.97
CA GLN A 123 10.87 9.44 -14.48
C GLN A 123 11.78 9.01 -15.63
N ALA A 124 11.22 8.47 -16.72
CA ALA A 124 12.01 8.07 -17.89
C ALA A 124 12.64 9.26 -18.66
N THR A 125 12.16 10.49 -18.44
CA THR A 125 12.70 11.71 -19.08
C THR A 125 13.71 12.47 -18.24
N LEU A 126 13.80 12.19 -16.94
CA LEU A 126 14.76 12.87 -16.08
C LEU A 126 16.19 12.55 -16.55
N PRO A 127 17.06 13.57 -16.68
CA PRO A 127 18.46 13.32 -16.96
C PRO A 127 18.98 12.33 -15.93
N GLN A 128 19.66 11.28 -16.40
CA GLN A 128 20.48 10.44 -15.54
C GLN A 128 21.55 11.35 -14.95
N THR A 129 21.23 12.00 -13.84
CA THR A 129 22.23 12.75 -13.09
C THR A 129 23.24 11.70 -12.64
N ASP A 130 24.50 11.93 -12.98
CA ASP A 130 25.66 11.11 -12.63
C ASP A 130 25.70 10.93 -11.11
N THR A 131 24.92 9.98 -10.61
CA THR A 131 25.18 9.40 -9.31
C THR A 131 26.49 8.66 -9.53
N ALA A 132 27.62 9.24 -9.17
CA ALA A 132 28.96 8.66 -9.39
C ALA A 132 29.27 7.47 -8.46
N ARG A 133 28.34 6.50 -8.32
CA ARG A 133 28.43 5.41 -7.34
C ARG A 133 27.74 4.08 -7.68
N ALA A 134 27.49 3.79 -8.95
CA ALA A 134 27.23 2.44 -9.42
C ALA A 134 28.14 2.22 -10.59
N THR A 135 28.93 1.20 -10.38
CA THR A 135 29.98 0.71 -11.24
C THR A 135 29.45 -0.02 -12.47
N THR A 136 28.16 0.13 -12.79
CA THR A 136 27.51 -0.42 -13.98
C THR A 136 26.21 0.34 -14.30
N GLU A 137 26.26 1.09 -15.39
CA GLU A 137 25.24 2.05 -15.86
C GLU A 137 23.92 1.38 -16.33
N GLY A 138 23.95 0.06 -16.57
CA GLY A 138 22.77 -0.72 -16.94
C GLY A 138 21.92 -1.24 -15.76
N GLU A 139 22.39 -1.12 -14.51
CA GLU A 139 21.74 -1.71 -13.33
C GLU A 139 20.91 -0.70 -12.52
N ARG A 140 21.21 0.60 -12.60
CA ARG A 140 20.48 1.64 -11.84
C ARG A 140 19.11 2.00 -12.36
N MET A 141 18.93 1.98 -13.68
CA MET A 141 17.61 2.13 -14.30
C MET A 141 16.84 0.81 -14.35
N ARG A 142 17.36 -0.26 -13.72
CA ARG A 142 16.75 -1.61 -13.72
C ARG A 142 16.57 -2.22 -12.33
N ALA A 143 16.99 -1.53 -11.28
CA ALA A 143 16.90 -2.03 -9.91
C ALA A 143 16.65 -0.90 -8.92
N ALA A 144 15.89 0.14 -9.30
CA ALA A 144 14.94 0.64 -8.33
C ALA A 144 14.07 -0.58 -8.03
N SER A 145 14.23 -1.16 -6.84
CA SER A 145 13.34 -2.21 -6.38
C SER A 145 11.91 -1.74 -6.61
N ASP A 146 11.00 -2.66 -6.91
CA ASP A 146 9.57 -2.35 -7.05
C ASP A 146 9.00 -1.56 -5.85
N GLN A 147 9.70 -1.61 -4.71
CA GLN A 147 9.48 -0.77 -3.54
C GLN A 147 9.89 0.70 -3.75
N GLU A 148 11.10 0.97 -4.26
CA GLU A 148 11.59 2.33 -4.52
C GLU A 148 10.70 3.09 -5.52
N LEU A 149 10.23 2.44 -6.60
CA LEU A 149 9.29 3.05 -7.54
C LEU A 149 7.96 3.42 -6.87
N ASN A 150 7.47 2.58 -5.97
CA ASN A 150 6.24 2.86 -5.23
C ASN A 150 6.42 4.02 -4.23
N GLU A 151 7.58 4.10 -3.57
CA GLU A 151 7.92 5.24 -2.70
C GLU A 151 8.06 6.54 -3.51
N GLU A 152 8.70 6.51 -4.68
CA GLU A 152 8.77 7.64 -5.61
C GLU A 152 7.38 8.08 -6.07
N PHE A 153 6.47 7.14 -6.35
CA PHE A 153 5.09 7.46 -6.70
C PHE A 153 4.31 8.11 -5.56
N PHE A 154 4.56 7.72 -4.31
CA PHE A 154 3.99 8.42 -3.15
C PHE A 154 4.43 9.89 -3.12
N TYR A 155 5.73 10.16 -3.28
CA TYR A 155 6.25 11.53 -3.30
C TYR A 155 5.79 12.31 -4.54
N TYR A 156 5.66 11.64 -5.69
CA TYR A 156 5.08 12.21 -6.89
C TYR A 156 3.66 12.72 -6.63
N GLN A 157 2.76 11.87 -6.11
CA GLN A 157 1.40 12.27 -5.76
C GLN A 157 1.41 13.43 -4.76
N ARG A 158 2.24 13.35 -3.71
CA ARG A 158 2.36 14.40 -2.70
C ARG A 158 2.80 15.75 -3.31
N SER A 159 3.74 15.73 -4.25
CA SER A 159 4.25 16.95 -4.90
C SER A 159 3.29 17.53 -5.93
N LYS A 160 2.60 16.67 -6.70
CA LYS A 160 1.70 17.08 -7.78
C LYS A 160 0.31 17.44 -7.27
N TYR A 161 -0.15 16.75 -6.22
CA TYR A 161 -1.51 16.85 -5.70
C TYR A 161 -1.59 17.66 -4.40
N GLY A 162 -0.44 17.93 -3.76
CA GLY A 162 -0.37 18.66 -2.50
C GLY A 162 -0.46 17.75 -1.28
N VAL A 163 0.09 18.24 -0.16
CA VAL A 163 0.07 17.57 1.17
C VAL A 163 -1.13 18.01 2.00
N ASP A 164 -1.48 19.29 1.85
CA ASP A 164 -2.45 20.02 2.65
C ASP A 164 -3.63 20.37 1.74
N GLY A 165 -4.79 19.74 1.95
CA GLY A 165 -6.01 20.03 1.18
C GLY A 165 -6.20 19.18 -0.07
N GLN A 166 -5.92 17.87 0.02
CA GLN A 166 -6.09 16.93 -1.09
C GLN A 166 -7.51 16.89 -1.70
N GLN A 167 -8.52 17.49 -1.06
CA GLN A 167 -9.90 17.46 -1.55
C GLN A 167 -10.52 18.81 -1.90
N SER A 168 -10.05 19.92 -1.33
CA SER A 168 -10.52 21.26 -1.75
C SER A 168 -10.15 21.63 -3.19
N ASP A 169 -9.07 21.04 -3.74
CA ASP A 169 -8.63 21.16 -5.13
C ASP A 169 -7.97 19.84 -5.58
N PRO A 170 -8.76 18.76 -5.78
CA PRO A 170 -8.21 17.43 -6.01
C PRO A 170 -7.53 17.37 -7.38
N LYS A 171 -6.42 16.61 -7.47
CA LYS A 171 -5.58 16.53 -8.67
C LYS A 171 -5.23 15.09 -9.04
N GLY A 172 -4.90 14.89 -10.31
CA GLY A 172 -4.57 13.56 -10.85
C GLY A 172 -5.73 12.59 -10.65
N TRP A 173 -5.43 11.38 -10.17
CA TRP A 173 -6.46 10.36 -9.96
C TRP A 173 -7.48 10.74 -8.88
N LEU A 174 -7.09 11.56 -7.88
CA LEU A 174 -8.01 12.03 -6.83
C LEU A 174 -9.12 12.92 -7.41
N ALA A 175 -8.88 13.60 -8.54
CA ALA A 175 -9.88 14.45 -9.19
C ALA A 175 -10.95 13.65 -9.98
N SER A 176 -10.79 12.33 -10.10
CA SER A 176 -11.78 11.51 -10.80
C SER A 176 -13.06 11.34 -9.99
N GLU A 177 -14.21 11.29 -10.67
CA GLU A 177 -15.52 11.03 -10.06
C GLU A 177 -15.49 9.79 -9.17
N ALA A 178 -14.91 8.69 -9.67
CA ALA A 178 -14.79 7.45 -8.92
C ALA A 178 -13.94 7.54 -7.65
N ALA A 179 -12.94 8.44 -7.61
CA ALA A 179 -12.16 8.68 -6.40
C ALA A 179 -12.94 9.49 -5.38
N GLN A 180 -13.72 10.48 -5.83
CA GLN A 180 -14.59 11.28 -4.97
C GLN A 180 -15.70 10.42 -4.34
N ASP A 181 -16.35 9.56 -5.14
CA ASP A 181 -17.34 8.60 -4.64
C ASP A 181 -16.76 7.69 -3.53
N LEU A 182 -15.55 7.16 -3.75
CA LEU A 182 -14.87 6.34 -2.75
C LEU A 182 -14.56 7.14 -1.48
N ILE A 183 -14.05 8.36 -1.63
CA ILE A 183 -13.71 9.24 -0.52
C ILE A 183 -14.94 9.52 0.34
N ASP A 184 -16.09 9.83 -0.25
CA ASP A 184 -17.32 10.11 0.47
C ASP A 184 -17.75 8.88 1.29
N VAL A 185 -17.77 7.70 0.66
CA VAL A 185 -18.13 6.44 1.33
C VAL A 185 -17.13 6.10 2.45
N VAL A 186 -15.82 6.23 2.21
CA VAL A 186 -14.79 5.96 3.22
C VAL A 186 -14.87 6.95 4.37
N THR A 187 -15.20 8.22 4.11
CA THR A 187 -15.41 9.24 5.14
C THR A 187 -16.56 8.82 6.06
N ALA A 188 -17.71 8.45 5.49
CA ALA A 188 -18.87 8.01 6.24
C ALA A 188 -18.59 6.73 7.06
N VAL A 189 -17.93 5.73 6.46
CA VAL A 189 -17.53 4.50 7.18
C VAL A 189 -16.57 4.81 8.32
N THR A 190 -15.68 5.78 8.14
CA THR A 190 -14.73 6.18 9.19
C THR A 190 -15.40 6.95 10.31
N ALA A 191 -16.38 7.80 10.01
CA ALA A 191 -17.20 8.49 11.01
C ALA A 191 -17.88 7.47 11.93
N GLY A 192 -18.62 6.52 11.35
CA GLY A 192 -19.29 5.46 12.11
C GLY A 192 -18.32 4.50 12.83
N TYR A 193 -17.07 4.38 12.38
CA TYR A 193 -16.04 3.65 13.12
C TYR A 193 -15.58 4.42 14.37
N ILE A 194 -15.29 5.72 14.24
CA ILE A 194 -14.86 6.59 15.34
C ILE A 194 -15.95 6.69 16.40
N GLU A 195 -17.19 6.94 16.00
CA GLU A 195 -18.34 7.02 16.90
C GLU A 195 -18.50 5.75 17.72
N ARG A 196 -18.43 4.57 17.08
CA ARG A 196 -18.54 3.29 17.77
C ARG A 196 -17.44 3.08 18.79
N ILE A 197 -16.19 3.43 18.45
CA ILE A 197 -15.08 3.34 19.40
C ILE A 197 -15.26 4.31 20.56
N ALA A 198 -15.63 5.55 20.28
CA ALA A 198 -15.82 6.56 21.30
C ALA A 198 -16.96 6.19 22.27
N HIS A 199 -18.10 5.73 21.73
CA HIS A 199 -19.21 5.21 22.52
C HIS A 199 -18.77 4.06 23.45
N HIS A 200 -18.03 3.07 22.93
CA HIS A 200 -17.50 1.97 23.76
C HIS A 200 -16.52 2.45 24.83
N ALA A 201 -15.77 3.52 24.56
CA ALA A 201 -14.84 4.13 25.50
C ALA A 201 -15.51 5.09 26.50
N GLY A 202 -16.82 5.36 26.36
CA GLY A 202 -17.51 6.38 27.15
C GLY A 202 -17.00 7.80 26.86
N ILE A 203 -16.50 8.04 25.64
CA ILE A 203 -16.05 9.33 25.15
C ILE A 203 -17.19 9.94 24.34
N ASP A 204 -17.64 11.12 24.76
CA ASP A 204 -18.55 11.93 23.96
C ASP A 204 -17.80 12.57 22.79
N VAL A 205 -18.28 12.33 21.57
CA VAL A 205 -17.74 12.90 20.32
C VAL A 205 -18.45 14.19 19.92
N GLY A 206 -19.30 14.73 20.79
CA GLY A 206 -19.96 16.01 20.62
C GLY A 206 -21.27 15.90 19.83
N ARG A 207 -22.06 14.84 20.06
CA ARG A 207 -23.45 14.83 19.60
C ARG A 207 -24.16 16.02 20.29
N PRO A 208 -24.76 16.96 19.53
CA PRO A 208 -25.48 18.09 20.13
C PRO A 208 -26.57 17.62 21.09
N ASP A 209 -26.67 18.25 22.27
CA ASP A 209 -27.63 17.92 23.32
C ASP A 209 -29.09 18.16 22.90
N ASP A 210 -29.31 18.96 21.84
CA ASP A 210 -30.61 19.37 21.32
C ASP A 210 -31.14 18.48 20.18
N LEU A 211 -30.38 17.48 19.72
CA LEU A 211 -30.90 16.47 18.78
C LEU A 211 -31.89 15.54 19.47
N GLU A 212 -33.03 15.30 18.82
CA GLU A 212 -33.99 14.31 19.29
C GLU A 212 -33.38 12.89 19.19
N ASP A 213 -33.86 11.94 20.01
CA ASP A 213 -33.30 10.59 20.09
C ASP A 213 -33.40 9.82 18.74
N ASP A 214 -34.40 10.16 17.93
CA ASP A 214 -34.68 9.58 16.61
C ASP A 214 -34.06 10.34 15.44
N GLU A 215 -33.37 11.46 15.67
CA GLU A 215 -32.64 12.15 14.62
C GLU A 215 -31.29 11.49 14.35
N ASP A 216 -31.03 11.21 13.07
CA ASP A 216 -29.74 10.73 12.59
C ASP A 216 -28.68 11.85 12.71
N TRP A 217 -27.69 11.63 13.56
CA TRP A 217 -26.51 12.49 13.67
C TRP A 217 -25.27 11.72 13.21
N GLU A 218 -24.53 12.33 12.29
CA GLU A 218 -23.24 11.81 11.83
C GLU A 218 -22.14 12.74 12.30
N LEU A 219 -21.05 12.14 12.80
CA LEU A 219 -19.84 12.85 13.17
C LEU A 219 -19.34 13.64 11.95
N PRO A 220 -19.26 14.98 12.03
CA PRO A 220 -18.86 15.80 10.89
C PRO A 220 -17.34 15.67 10.69
N LEU A 221 -16.94 14.59 10.03
CA LEU A 221 -15.59 14.43 9.55
C LEU A 221 -15.40 15.35 8.35
N ASP A 222 -14.43 16.24 8.48
CA ASP A 222 -13.98 17.09 7.41
C ASP A 222 -13.17 16.22 6.43
N PRO A 223 -13.67 15.98 5.20
CA PRO A 223 -13.03 15.07 4.28
C PRO A 223 -11.70 15.66 3.77
N ASP A 224 -11.47 16.98 3.86
CA ASP A 224 -10.17 17.62 3.62
C ASP A 224 -9.07 17.16 4.60
N LYS A 225 -9.43 16.53 5.73
CA LYS A 225 -8.48 15.98 6.71
C LYS A 225 -8.08 14.53 6.46
N LEU A 226 -8.63 13.91 5.40
CA LEU A 226 -8.18 12.61 4.93
C LEU A 226 -6.89 12.78 4.12
N HIS A 227 -5.82 12.16 4.60
CA HIS A 227 -4.59 11.98 3.83
C HIS A 227 -4.67 10.69 3.04
N VAL A 228 -4.90 10.80 1.74
CA VAL A 228 -5.16 9.69 0.82
C VAL A 228 -4.04 9.61 -0.21
N TRP A 229 -3.53 8.40 -0.44
CA TRP A 229 -2.62 8.14 -1.55
C TRP A 229 -2.81 6.73 -2.11
N ALA A 230 -2.48 6.57 -3.38
CA ALA A 230 -2.44 5.27 -4.04
C ALA A 230 -1.03 4.67 -3.94
N SER A 231 -0.97 3.36 -3.79
CA SER A 231 0.24 2.57 -3.80
C SER A 231 0.08 1.48 -4.86
N VAL A 232 1.07 1.32 -5.73
CA VAL A 232 1.09 0.32 -6.81
C VAL A 232 2.23 -0.66 -6.53
N HIS A 233 1.88 -1.86 -6.08
CA HIS A 233 2.86 -2.89 -5.77
C HIS A 233 3.07 -3.84 -6.93
N GLN A 234 4.33 -4.18 -7.17
CA GLN A 234 4.77 -5.21 -8.10
C GLN A 234 5.47 -6.37 -7.34
N GLY A 235 6.01 -7.35 -8.07
CA GLY A 235 6.49 -8.61 -7.53
C GLY A 235 7.68 -8.45 -6.57
N GLY A 236 7.44 -8.70 -5.28
CA GLY A 236 8.46 -8.56 -4.24
C GLY A 236 8.49 -7.19 -3.56
N SER A 237 7.61 -6.28 -3.96
CA SER A 237 7.37 -5.04 -3.22
C SER A 237 6.81 -5.34 -1.83
N THR A 238 7.34 -4.67 -0.82
CA THR A 238 6.89 -4.78 0.58
C THR A 238 6.82 -3.39 1.20
N HIS A 239 5.93 -3.21 2.17
CA HIS A 239 6.01 -2.08 3.09
C HIS A 239 6.65 -2.53 4.39
N PRO A 240 7.67 -1.81 4.90
CA PRO A 240 8.21 -2.09 6.21
C PRO A 240 7.12 -1.83 7.27
N ARG A 241 7.20 -2.57 8.37
CA ARG A 241 6.37 -2.34 9.54
C ARG A 241 6.51 -0.88 10.01
N HIS A 242 5.40 -0.17 10.15
CA HIS A 242 5.36 1.23 10.57
C HIS A 242 4.03 1.57 11.25
N VAL A 243 3.91 2.80 11.77
CA VAL A 243 2.69 3.35 12.39
C VAL A 243 2.43 4.74 11.82
N HIS A 244 1.20 5.24 11.89
CA HIS A 244 0.82 6.56 11.39
C HIS A 244 0.69 7.57 12.55
N MET A 245 1.82 8.09 13.00
CA MET A 245 1.85 9.05 14.11
C MET A 245 1.03 10.31 13.79
N GLY A 246 0.17 10.71 14.74
CA GLY A 246 -0.67 11.91 14.62
C GLY A 246 -2.03 11.67 13.98
N ALA A 247 -2.28 10.50 13.39
CA ALA A 247 -3.60 10.12 12.93
C ALA A 247 -4.53 9.73 14.08
N ALA A 248 -5.83 9.85 13.84
CA ALA A 248 -6.89 9.30 14.70
C ALA A 248 -7.27 7.88 14.26
N VAL A 249 -7.28 7.63 12.96
CA VAL A 249 -7.60 6.35 12.32
C VAL A 249 -6.67 6.16 11.13
N SER A 250 -6.22 4.93 10.96
CA SER A 250 -5.54 4.47 9.74
C SER A 250 -6.47 3.53 8.98
N GLY A 251 -6.40 3.59 7.66
CA GLY A 251 -7.21 2.78 6.79
C GLY A 251 -6.48 2.33 5.55
N VAL A 252 -6.87 1.17 5.03
CA VAL A 252 -6.40 0.65 3.77
C VAL A 252 -7.57 0.12 2.96
N PHE A 253 -7.66 0.53 1.70
CA PHE A 253 -8.66 0.07 0.74
C PHE A 253 -7.98 -0.68 -0.40
N TYR A 254 -8.44 -1.89 -0.66
CA TYR A 254 -7.88 -2.82 -1.64
C TYR A 254 -8.68 -2.78 -2.94
N LEU A 255 -8.19 -1.99 -3.89
CA LEU A 255 -8.83 -1.84 -5.19
C LEU A 255 -8.61 -3.06 -6.09
N ARG A 256 -7.41 -3.64 -6.02
CA ARG A 256 -7.04 -4.81 -6.81
C ARG A 256 -6.13 -5.75 -6.02
N VAL A 257 -6.51 -7.02 -5.95
CA VAL A 257 -5.77 -8.06 -5.21
C VAL A 257 -5.53 -9.28 -6.13
N PRO A 258 -4.42 -9.32 -6.88
CA PRO A 258 -4.09 -10.46 -7.73
C PRO A 258 -3.78 -11.73 -6.90
N PRO A 259 -3.88 -12.93 -7.47
CA PRO A 259 -3.46 -14.16 -6.80
C PRO A 259 -2.02 -14.07 -6.31
N GLY A 260 -1.80 -14.39 -5.03
CA GLY A 260 -0.47 -14.31 -4.42
C GLY A 260 -0.09 -12.91 -3.90
N ALA A 261 -1.01 -11.94 -3.93
CA ALA A 261 -0.81 -10.64 -3.28
C ALA A 261 -0.42 -10.77 -1.81
N GLY A 262 0.32 -9.77 -1.33
CA GLY A 262 0.76 -9.67 0.07
C GLY A 262 -0.41 -9.64 1.05
N ARG A 263 -0.13 -10.10 2.27
CA ARG A 263 -1.08 -10.02 3.39
C ARG A 263 -0.85 -8.72 4.16
N LEU A 264 -1.90 -8.17 4.75
CA LEU A 264 -1.75 -7.18 5.79
C LEU A 264 -1.42 -7.90 7.10
N CYS A 265 -0.36 -7.48 7.76
CA CYS A 265 0.12 -8.10 8.98
C CYS A 265 0.04 -7.09 10.11
N PHE A 266 -0.72 -7.40 11.16
CA PHE A 266 -0.77 -6.63 12.38
C PHE A 266 0.02 -7.34 13.48
N PHE A 267 0.86 -6.58 14.18
CA PHE A 267 1.64 -7.04 15.30
C PHE A 267 1.03 -6.61 16.63
N ASP A 268 1.24 -7.40 17.68
CA ASP A 268 0.82 -7.02 19.02
C ASP A 268 1.47 -5.67 19.43
N PRO A 269 0.68 -4.64 19.75
CA PRO A 269 1.21 -3.33 20.12
C PRO A 269 2.01 -3.36 21.43
N ARG A 270 1.89 -4.42 22.24
CA ARG A 270 2.63 -4.58 23.51
C ARG A 270 4.11 -4.93 23.32
N GLY A 271 4.53 -5.19 22.08
CA GLY A 271 5.94 -5.36 21.71
C GLY A 271 6.31 -6.79 21.34
N SER A 272 7.60 -7.02 21.08
CA SER A 272 8.12 -8.31 20.57
C SER A 272 8.62 -9.26 21.65
N ILE A 273 8.35 -8.97 22.92
CA ILE A 273 8.80 -9.80 24.04
C ILE A 273 7.69 -10.80 24.36
N PRO A 274 8.00 -12.10 24.58
CA PRO A 274 6.99 -13.08 24.98
C PRO A 274 6.14 -12.59 26.16
N PRO A 275 4.80 -12.77 26.12
CA PRO A 275 4.02 -13.56 25.17
C PRO A 275 3.45 -12.75 23.98
N PHE A 276 3.96 -11.55 23.70
CA PHE A 276 3.38 -10.58 22.76
C PHE A 276 3.89 -10.71 21.32
N GLU A 277 4.55 -11.80 20.97
CA GLU A 277 5.07 -12.05 19.60
C GLU A 277 3.97 -12.41 18.58
N ARG A 278 2.70 -12.18 18.91
CA ARG A 278 1.56 -12.59 18.08
C ARG A 278 1.43 -11.66 16.87
N GLU A 279 1.14 -12.29 15.74
CA GLU A 279 0.87 -11.64 14.46
C GLU A 279 -0.51 -12.07 13.99
N VAL A 280 -1.33 -11.10 13.56
CA VAL A 280 -2.59 -11.34 12.87
C VAL A 280 -2.38 -11.04 11.40
N ARG A 281 -2.67 -12.02 10.54
CA ARG A 281 -2.51 -11.90 9.08
C ARG A 281 -3.88 -11.85 8.42
N HIS A 282 -4.15 -10.75 7.73
CA HIS A 282 -5.35 -10.57 6.93
C HIS A 282 -5.04 -10.78 5.45
N VAL A 283 -5.88 -11.58 4.77
CA VAL A 283 -5.77 -11.80 3.32
C VAL A 283 -6.77 -10.85 2.66
N PRO A 284 -6.29 -9.82 1.95
CA PRO A 284 -7.18 -8.79 1.43
C PRO A 284 -8.09 -9.29 0.31
N GLN A 285 -9.21 -8.62 0.13
CA GLN A 285 -10.16 -8.83 -0.97
C GLN A 285 -10.35 -7.53 -1.75
N ARG A 286 -10.73 -7.65 -3.03
CA ARG A 286 -11.13 -6.47 -3.82
C ARG A 286 -12.35 -5.80 -3.19
N GLY A 287 -12.35 -4.46 -3.20
CA GLY A 287 -13.40 -3.64 -2.62
C GLY A 287 -13.34 -3.53 -1.10
N GLU A 288 -12.40 -4.20 -0.45
CA GLU A 288 -12.31 -4.22 1.00
C GLU A 288 -11.61 -2.98 1.55
N VAL A 289 -12.25 -2.32 2.52
CA VAL A 289 -11.64 -1.35 3.41
C VAL A 289 -11.39 -1.99 4.78
N LEU A 290 -10.19 -1.81 5.30
CA LEU A 290 -9.88 -2.06 6.70
C LEU A 290 -9.55 -0.74 7.39
N LEU A 291 -10.23 -0.45 8.50
CA LEU A 291 -9.91 0.67 9.39
C LEU A 291 -9.38 0.14 10.72
N PHE A 292 -8.34 0.76 11.25
CA PHE A 292 -7.67 0.31 12.46
C PHE A 292 -7.00 1.48 13.19
N PRO A 293 -6.63 1.31 14.47
CA PRO A 293 -5.94 2.35 15.20
C PRO A 293 -4.57 2.64 14.57
N PRO A 294 -4.16 3.91 14.54
CA PRO A 294 -2.96 4.32 13.80
C PRO A 294 -1.65 3.90 14.45
N TRP A 295 -1.71 3.47 15.71
CA TRP A 295 -0.58 2.88 16.45
C TRP A 295 -0.44 1.36 16.21
N LEU A 296 -1.40 0.73 15.53
CA LEU A 296 -1.32 -0.69 15.16
C LEU A 296 -0.44 -0.81 13.91
N SER A 297 0.64 -1.57 14.04
CA SER A 297 1.67 -1.77 13.01
C SER A 297 1.55 -3.10 12.30
#